data_AF-A0A962EFQ9-F1
#
_entry.id   AF-A0A962EFQ9-F1
#
_cell.length_a   1.000
_cell.length_b   1.000
_cell.length_c   1.000
_cell.angle_alpha   90.00
_cell.angle_beta   90.00
_cell.angle_gamma   90.00
#
_symmetry.space_group_name_H-M   'P 1'
#
loop_
_entity.id
_entity.type
_entity.pdbx_description
1 polymer ?
#
loop_
_entity_poly.entity_id
_entity_poly.type
_entity_poly.pdbx_seq_one_letter_code
_entity_poly.pdbx_strand_id
1 'polypeptide(L)'
;MRERMRPLLGTFVSIRVEVDAARANRVFAAAFGAIEQVQACLSFHDPQSELSRINRSAAEAAQSVSPLFARVLRASLALARA
;
A
#
# COMPACT_ATOMS: atom_id res chain seq x y z
N MET A 1 15.39 -5.78 -20.01
CA MET A 1 14.86 -4.77 -19.06
C MET A 1 13.54 -4.23 -19.60
N ARG A 2 12.50 -4.13 -18.78
CA ARG A 2 11.18 -3.59 -19.16
C ARG A 2 10.68 -2.66 -18.05
N GLU A 3 9.94 -1.62 -18.42
CA GLU A 3 9.42 -0.62 -17.47
C GLU A 3 7.94 -0.33 -17.75
N ARG A 4 7.17 -0.09 -16.67
CA ARG A 4 5.76 0.32 -16.73
C ARG A 4 5.51 1.37 -15.66
N MET A 5 4.58 2.28 -15.96
CA MET A 5 4.17 3.36 -15.06
C MET A 5 2.66 3.33 -14.85
N ARG A 6 2.21 3.64 -13.62
CA ARG A 6 0.80 3.86 -13.27
C ARG A 6 0.66 5.03 -12.27
N PRO A 7 -0.43 5.81 -12.33
CA PRO A 7 -0.76 6.76 -11.27
C PRO A 7 -1.27 6.01 -10.02
N LEU A 8 -0.48 6.01 -8.94
CA LEU A 8 -0.77 5.34 -7.67
C LEU A 8 -0.24 6.18 -6.51
N LEU A 9 -0.85 6.07 -5.33
CA LEU A 9 -0.46 6.76 -4.09
C LEU A 9 -0.42 8.29 -4.23
N GLY A 10 -1.24 8.86 -5.12
CA GLY A 10 -1.24 10.30 -5.40
C GLY A 10 -0.02 10.79 -6.19
N THR A 11 0.73 9.89 -6.83
CA THR A 11 1.91 10.20 -7.65
C THR A 11 2.00 9.24 -8.85
N PHE A 12 3.06 9.36 -9.66
CA PHE A 12 3.39 8.37 -10.68
C PHE A 12 4.39 7.35 -10.14
N VAL A 13 4.01 6.08 -10.19
CA VAL A 13 4.86 4.96 -9.80
C VAL A 13 5.37 4.28 -11.06
N SER A 14 6.69 4.22 -11.21
CA SER A 14 7.36 3.42 -12.24
C SER A 14 7.99 2.18 -11.64
N ILE A 15 7.81 1.04 -12.30
CA ILE A 15 8.42 -0.23 -11.94
C ILE A 15 9.25 -0.71 -13.12
N ARG A 16 10.49 -1.08 -12.83
CA ARG A 16 11.42 -1.66 -13.80
C ARG A 16 11.77 -3.08 -13.38
N VAL A 17 11.75 -4.00 -14.34
CA VAL A 17 11.99 -5.43 -14.12
C VAL A 17 12.97 -5.99 -15.14
N GLU A 18 13.80 -6.93 -14.69
CA GLU A 18 14.75 -7.68 -15.51
C GLU A 18 14.33 -9.15 -15.55
N VAL A 19 13.33 -9.44 -16.37
CA VAL A 19 12.80 -10.79 -16.57
C VAL A 19 12.53 -11.03 -18.06
N ASP A 20 12.38 -12.30 -18.43
CA ASP A 20 11.97 -12.68 -19.79
C ASP A 20 10.59 -12.09 -20.17
N ALA A 21 10.33 -12.05 -21.47
CA ALA A 21 9.08 -11.49 -21.99
C ALA A 21 7.83 -12.23 -21.52
N ALA A 22 7.93 -13.55 -21.35
CA ALA A 22 6.82 -14.40 -20.96
C ALA A 22 6.38 -14.14 -19.50
N ARG A 23 7.31 -13.79 -18.62
CA ARG A 23 7.05 -13.51 -17.19
C ARG A 23 6.71 -12.06 -16.90
N ALA A 24 7.10 -11.14 -17.79
CA ALA A 24 6.96 -9.70 -17.55
C ALA A 24 5.56 -9.28 -17.08
N ASN A 25 4.50 -9.78 -17.74
CA ASN A 25 3.12 -9.43 -17.38
C ASN A 25 2.77 -9.85 -15.94
N ARG A 26 3.12 -11.07 -15.55
CA ARG A 26 2.87 -11.60 -14.20
C ARG A 26 3.62 -10.81 -13.14
N VAL A 27 4.90 -10.50 -13.39
CA VAL A 27 5.73 -9.75 -12.44
C VAL A 27 5.21 -8.33 -12.25
N PHE A 28 4.84 -7.64 -13.34
CA PHE A 28 4.23 -6.32 -13.22
C PHE A 28 2.89 -6.35 -12.49
N ALA A 29 2.03 -7.33 -12.78
CA ALA A 29 0.75 -7.47 -12.09
C ALA A 29 0.96 -7.69 -10.58
N ALA A 30 1.90 -8.54 -10.19
CA ALA A 30 2.24 -8.76 -8.79
C ALA A 30 2.80 -7.49 -8.12
N ALA A 31 3.71 -6.78 -8.79
CA ALA A 31 4.36 -5.61 -8.23
C ALA A 31 3.38 -4.44 -8.06
N PHE A 32 2.58 -4.12 -9.09
CA PHE A 32 1.54 -3.10 -8.96
C PHE A 32 0.44 -3.52 -7.98
N GLY A 33 0.03 -4.80 -7.98
CA GLY A 33 -0.98 -5.31 -7.05
C GLY A 33 -0.58 -5.13 -5.58
N ALA A 34 0.70 -5.32 -5.24
CA ALA A 34 1.19 -5.04 -3.89
C ALA A 34 1.08 -3.55 -3.50
N ILE A 35 1.34 -2.63 -4.45
CA ILE A 35 1.21 -1.19 -4.22
C ILE A 35 -0.27 -0.78 -4.11
N GLU A 36 -1.13 -1.35 -4.96
CA GLU A 36 -2.58 -1.14 -4.92
C GLU A 36 -3.18 -1.62 -3.59
N GLN A 37 -2.70 -2.73 -3.02
CA GLN A 37 -3.10 -3.19 -1.67
C GLN A 37 -2.74 -2.17 -0.58
N VAL A 38 -1.54 -1.60 -0.64
CA VAL A 38 -1.12 -0.54 0.30
C VAL A 38 -1.99 0.70 0.13
N GLN A 39 -2.25 1.13 -1.11
CA GLN A 39 -3.13 2.26 -1.39
C GLN A 39 -4.53 2.05 -0.83
N ALA A 40 -5.15 0.89 -1.08
CA ALA A 40 -6.49 0.59 -0.59
C ALA A 40 -6.57 0.56 0.94
N CYS A 41 -5.51 0.07 1.59
CA CYS A 41 -5.43 0.00 3.06
C CYS A 41 -5.20 1.38 3.70
N LEU A 42 -4.33 2.20 3.12
CA LEU A 42 -3.77 3.40 3.75
C LEU A 42 -4.19 4.74 3.10
N SER A 43 -5.07 4.73 2.10
CA SER A 43 -5.54 5.97 1.47
C SER A 43 -6.36 6.80 2.46
N PHE A 44 -5.88 7.99 2.80
CA PHE A 44 -6.64 8.95 3.60
C PHE A 44 -7.85 9.52 2.84
N HIS A 45 -7.77 9.60 1.51
CA HIS A 45 -8.82 10.17 0.67
C HIS A 45 -9.95 9.20 0.36
N ASP A 46 -9.70 7.89 0.49
CA ASP A 46 -10.73 6.87 0.29
C ASP A 46 -11.49 6.64 1.60
N PRO A 47 -12.80 6.98 1.69
CA PRO A 47 -13.59 6.80 2.90
C PRO A 47 -13.77 5.33 3.31
N GLN A 48 -13.57 4.40 2.37
CA GLN A 48 -13.66 2.96 2.59
C GLN A 48 -12.32 2.32 3.00
N SER A 49 -11.22 3.08 3.00
CA SER A 49 -9.93 2.55 3.43
C SER A 49 -9.95 2.15 4.90
N GLU A 50 -9.08 1.20 5.24
CA GLU A 50 -8.91 0.78 6.63
C GLU A 50 -8.40 1.94 7.50
N LEU A 51 -7.50 2.78 6.99
CA LEU A 51 -7.04 3.99 7.66
C LEU A 51 -8.21 4.94 7.98
N SER A 52 -9.08 5.21 7.00
CA SER A 52 -10.23 6.09 7.19
C SER A 52 -11.22 5.54 8.22
N ARG A 53 -11.45 4.21 8.23
CA ARG A 53 -12.25 3.55 9.27
C ARG A 53 -11.62 3.71 10.65
N ILE A 54 -10.32 3.46 10.78
CA ILE A 54 -9.61 3.59 12.07
C ILE A 54 -9.67 5.03 12.58
N ASN A 55 -9.41 6.02 11.72
CA ASN A 55 -9.47 7.43 12.09
C ASN A 55 -10.84 7.85 12.65
N ARG A 56 -11.94 7.23 12.19
CA ARG A 56 -13.29 7.51 12.69
C ARG A 56 -13.59 6.80 14.01
N SER A 57 -13.17 5.56 14.18
CA SER A 57 -13.66 4.69 15.27
C SER A 57 -12.67 4.46 16.41
N ALA A 58 -11.38 4.77 16.24
CA ALA A 58 -10.34 4.47 17.24
C ALA A 58 -10.48 5.26 18.55
N ALA A 59 -11.20 6.38 18.54
CA ALA A 59 -11.49 7.15 19.76
C ALA A 59 -12.52 6.46 20.66
N GLU A 60 -13.39 5.61 20.09
CA GLU A 60 -14.50 4.98 20.81
C GLU A 60 -14.08 3.64 21.42
N ALA A 61 -13.27 2.86 20.70
CA ALA A 61 -12.84 1.54 21.14
C ALA A 61 -11.58 1.07 20.38
N ALA A 62 -10.90 0.09 20.95
CA ALA A 62 -9.81 -0.61 20.29
C ALA A 62 -10.29 -1.25 18.98
N GLN A 63 -9.57 -1.01 17.89
CA GLN A 63 -9.93 -1.48 16.56
C GLN A 63 -9.07 -2.68 16.18
N SER A 64 -9.69 -3.74 15.65
CA SER A 64 -8.94 -4.76 14.92
C SER A 64 -8.40 -4.16 13.63
N VAL A 65 -7.16 -4.52 13.28
CA VAL A 65 -6.47 -4.04 12.08
C VAL A 65 -5.86 -5.20 11.30
N SER A 66 -5.73 -5.03 9.98
CA SER A 66 -5.10 -6.01 9.12
C SER A 66 -3.60 -6.18 9.44
N PRO A 67 -2.99 -7.32 9.06
CA PRO A 67 -1.56 -7.52 9.23
C PRO A 67 -0.69 -6.47 8.52
N LEU A 68 -1.15 -5.97 7.36
CA LEU A 68 -0.46 -4.91 6.62
C LEU A 68 -0.48 -3.60 7.40
N PHE A 69 -1.66 -3.18 7.87
CA PHE A 69 -1.82 -1.97 8.68
C PHE A 69 -0.98 -2.03 9.96
N ALA A 70 -1.04 -3.16 10.68
CA ALA A 70 -0.24 -3.37 11.88
C ALA A 70 1.26 -3.24 11.61
N ARG A 71 1.75 -3.75 10.48
CA ARG A 71 3.17 -3.66 10.10
C ARG A 71 3.58 -2.20 9.87
N VAL A 72 2.78 -1.45 9.12
CA VAL A 72 3.08 -0.04 8.83
C VAL A 72 3.01 0.79 10.11
N LEU A 73 1.95 0.63 10.93
CA LEU A 73 1.81 1.37 12.17
C LEU A 73 2.99 1.14 13.13
N ARG A 74 3.45 -0.12 13.27
CA ARG A 74 4.63 -0.43 14.10
C ARG A 74 5.89 0.25 13.57
N ALA A 75 6.11 0.25 12.25
CA ALA A 75 7.26 0.91 11.64
C ALA A 75 7.19 2.44 11.85
N SER A 76 6.02 3.06 11.64
CA SER A 76 5.80 4.49 11.88
C SER A 76 6.06 4.88 13.33
N LEU A 77 5.59 4.07 14.30
CA LEU A 77 5.84 4.31 15.72
C LEU A 77 7.32 4.15 16.09
N ALA A 78 8.03 3.20 15.47
CA ALA A 78 9.47 3.04 15.69
C ALA A 78 10.24 4.27 15.19
N LEU A 79 9.90 4.78 14.01
CA LEU A 79 10.50 5.99 13.43
C LEU A 79 10.18 7.24 14.26
N ALA A 80 8.95 7.39 14.74
CA ALA A 80 8.54 8.56 15.52
C ALA A 80 9.19 8.63 16.91
N ARG A 81 9.77 7.53 17.39
CA ARG A 81 10.48 7.43 18.67
C ARG A 81 11.99 7.58 18.55
N ALA A 82 12.53 7.54 17.33
CA ALA A 82 13.94 7.75 17.04
C ALA A 82 14.26 9.26 17.08
#